data_AF-A0A5C3QAJ6-F1
#
_entry.id   AF-A0A5C3QAJ6-F1
#
_cell.length_a   1.000
_cell.length_b   1.000
_cell.length_c   1.000
_cell.angle_alpha   90.00
_cell.angle_beta   90.00
_cell.angle_gamma   90.00
#
_symmetry.space_group_name_H-M   'P 1'
#
loop_
_entity.id
_entity.type
_entity.pdbx_description
1 polymer ?
#
loop_
_entity_poly.entity_id
_entity_poly.type
_entity_poly.pdbx_seq_one_letter_code
_entity_poly.pdbx_strand_id
1 'polypeptide(L)'
;MHCRSTRSSARNGPCHGCGILNPKATHPFSSPFQYQPFDFSKHAYQAAKNAISNGEAKVAELEKAIRRLRARKRHIQRVALQTRSFISPIHRLPEEVLVLIFEGASGNRDWSWPFVSSGWKFASPWEISAVCRRWRRVALSTACSHLWASIELYMHSVEAPAMEARLNRLEIQAHRAGRSPMHIEARAARILPPSVSQARLCQILIDHLHQCRSLDLKDIAGYLVDPAIFPTTQLHLSALEYLQVDHTGTWLRDMIIGAVEAPKLRAINLARINTSPKDVPRS
;
A
#
# COMPACT_ATOMS: atom_id res chain seq x y z
N MET A 1 9.20 23.29 31.46
CA MET A 1 9.95 22.12 31.95
C MET A 1 11.02 22.58 32.93
N HIS A 2 10.68 22.73 34.21
CA HIS A 2 11.68 22.93 35.25
C HIS A 2 12.39 21.61 35.48
N CYS A 3 13.72 21.61 35.33
CA CYS A 3 14.56 20.51 35.74
C CYS A 3 14.48 20.46 37.28
N ARG A 4 13.60 19.61 37.83
CA ARG A 4 13.59 19.34 39.27
C ARG A 4 14.90 18.64 39.59
N SER A 5 15.85 19.42 40.09
CA SER A 5 17.06 18.95 40.75
C SER A 5 16.63 18.14 41.95
N THR A 6 16.69 16.81 41.83
CA THR A 6 16.63 15.93 42.98
C THR A 6 17.85 16.24 43.85
N ARG A 7 17.59 16.74 45.06
CA ARG A 7 18.58 16.96 46.12
C ARG A 7 19.36 15.66 46.34
N SER A 8 20.55 15.57 45.76
CA SER A 8 21.53 14.50 46.03
C SER A 8 22.88 14.98 45.52
N SER A 9 23.69 15.52 46.44
CA SER A 9 25.14 15.78 46.34
C SER A 9 25.67 16.41 45.05
N ALA A 10 26.31 17.57 45.17
CA ALA A 10 27.13 18.19 44.13
C ALA A 10 28.16 17.21 43.53
N ARG A 11 27.78 16.48 42.49
CA ARG A 11 28.72 15.86 41.55
C ARG A 11 28.86 16.84 40.40
N ASN A 12 30.07 17.35 40.16
CA ASN A 12 30.44 18.18 39.03
C ASN A 12 30.40 17.41 37.70
N GLY A 13 29.35 16.61 37.48
CA GLY A 13 29.14 15.80 36.29
C GLY A 13 28.24 16.50 35.28
N PRO A 14 28.42 16.24 33.98
CA PRO A 14 27.52 16.75 32.95
C PRO A 14 26.10 16.24 33.18
N CYS A 15 25.11 17.11 33.01
CA CYS A 15 23.70 16.73 33.09
C CYS A 15 23.42 15.54 32.16
N HIS A 16 22.91 14.43 32.70
CA HIS A 16 22.60 13.24 31.92
C HIS A 16 21.61 13.49 30.77
N GLY A 17 20.83 14.58 30.84
CA GLY A 17 19.87 15.03 29.83
C GLY A 17 20.52 15.74 28.64
N CYS A 18 21.12 16.90 28.90
CA CYS A 18 21.65 17.83 27.88
C CYS A 18 23.18 17.83 27.75
N GLY A 19 23.89 17.23 28.72
CA GLY A 19 25.35 17.16 28.77
C GLY A 19 26.03 18.49 29.11
N ILE A 20 25.29 19.46 29.66
CA ILE A 20 25.84 20.72 30.17
C ILE A 20 26.50 20.44 31.52
N LEU A 21 27.74 20.88 31.70
CA LEU A 21 28.58 20.62 32.88
C LEU A 21 28.15 21.43 34.10
N ASN A 22 27.54 22.60 33.90
CA ASN A 22 27.12 23.48 34.98
C ASN A 22 25.72 24.04 34.71
N PRO A 23 24.72 23.80 35.58
CA PRO A 23 23.39 24.42 35.47
C PRO A 23 23.46 25.96 35.39
N LYS A 24 24.50 26.58 35.94
CA LYS A 24 24.72 28.02 35.85
C LYS A 24 25.09 28.51 34.45
N ALA A 25 25.50 27.62 33.54
CA ALA A 25 25.78 27.95 32.15
C ALA A 25 24.53 28.47 31.42
N THR A 26 23.32 28.19 31.92
CA THR A 26 22.06 28.72 31.35
C THR A 26 21.62 30.05 31.96
N HIS A 27 22.29 30.60 32.97
CA HIS A 27 21.94 31.92 33.51
C HIS A 27 22.21 33.03 32.48
N PRO A 28 21.42 34.11 32.43
CA PRO A 28 21.72 35.28 31.61
C PRO A 28 23.13 35.78 31.91
N PHE A 29 23.90 36.09 30.86
CA PHE A 29 25.19 36.74 31.02
C PHE A 29 24.94 38.13 31.61
N SER A 30 25.44 38.40 32.81
CA SER A 30 25.38 39.74 33.40
C SER A 30 26.26 40.66 32.57
N SER A 31 25.67 41.62 31.86
CA SER A 31 26.43 42.61 31.11
C SER A 31 27.34 43.38 32.08
N PRO A 32 28.66 43.48 31.81
CA PRO A 32 29.54 44.35 32.57
C PRO A 32 29.23 45.83 32.31
N PHE A 33 28.49 46.14 31.23
CA PHE A 33 28.03 47.48 30.88
C PHE A 33 26.66 47.72 31.51
N GLN A 34 26.65 48.11 32.78
CA GLN A 34 25.47 48.67 33.43
C GLN A 34 25.49 50.18 33.19
N TYR A 35 24.59 50.69 32.33
CA TYR A 35 24.25 52.11 32.14
C TYR A 35 25.29 53.14 32.63
N GLN A 36 26.48 53.16 32.04
CA GLN A 36 27.48 54.20 32.28
C GLN A 36 27.82 54.93 30.97
N PRO A 37 28.23 56.21 31.04
CA PRO A 37 28.70 56.96 29.88
C PRO A 37 29.76 56.18 29.11
N PHE A 38 29.80 56.33 27.78
CA PHE A 38 30.74 55.62 26.92
C PHE A 38 32.19 55.82 27.38
N ASP A 39 32.75 54.82 28.06
CA ASP A 39 34.18 54.75 28.38
C ASP A 39 34.92 54.25 27.13
N PHE A 40 35.68 55.15 26.49
CA PHE A 40 36.50 54.85 25.32
C PHE A 40 37.92 54.36 25.70
N SER A 41 38.14 54.01 26.98
CA SER A 41 39.41 53.43 27.40
C SER A 41 39.70 52.12 26.68
N LYS A 42 40.99 51.84 26.47
CA LYS A 42 41.47 50.56 25.94
C LYS A 42 40.99 49.38 26.80
N HIS A 43 40.84 49.60 28.11
CA HIS A 43 40.33 48.62 29.05
C HIS A 43 38.84 48.30 28.79
N ALA A 44 37.98 49.31 28.61
CA ALA A 44 36.57 49.11 28.29
C ALA A 44 36.38 48.39 26.94
N TYR A 45 37.17 48.75 25.92
CA TYR A 45 37.16 48.05 24.63
C TYR A 45 37.55 46.57 24.78
N GLN A 46 38.61 46.27 25.54
CA GLN A 46 39.03 44.89 25.77
C GLN A 46 37.98 44.09 26.58
N ALA A 47 37.35 44.72 27.57
CA ALA A 47 36.25 44.11 28.33
C ALA A 47 35.06 43.79 27.41
N ALA A 48 34.72 44.66 26.46
CA ALA A 48 33.65 44.43 25.48
C ALA A 48 33.99 43.25 24.56
N LYS A 49 35.23 43.22 24.04
CA LYS A 49 35.71 42.12 23.18
C LYS A 49 35.67 40.77 23.91
N ASN A 50 36.08 40.74 25.16
CA ASN A 50 36.03 39.54 25.99
C ASN A 50 34.57 39.11 26.27
N ALA A 51 33.67 40.06 26.55
CA ALA A 51 32.25 39.78 26.76
C ALA A 51 31.58 39.18 25.50
N ILE A 52 31.89 39.71 24.32
CA ILE A 52 31.42 39.17 23.03
C ILE A 52 31.92 37.74 22.84
N SER A 53 33.23 37.52 22.97
CA SER A 53 33.83 36.18 22.78
C SER A 53 33.26 35.15 23.77
N ASN A 54 33.08 35.53 25.04
CA ASN A 54 32.43 34.69 26.05
C ASN A 54 30.96 34.39 25.71
N GLY A 55 30.24 35.39 25.19
CA GLY A 55 28.87 35.25 24.72
C GLY A 55 28.76 34.26 23.55
N GLU A 56 29.63 34.39 22.55
CA GLU A 56 29.71 33.50 21.39
C GLU A 56 30.00 32.05 21.80
N ALA A 57 30.97 31.84 22.69
CA ALA A 57 31.29 30.51 23.21
C ALA A 57 30.09 29.87 23.93
N LYS A 58 29.35 30.65 24.71
CA LYS A 58 28.15 30.20 25.42
C LYS A 58 26.98 29.90 24.47
N VAL A 59 26.79 30.71 23.43
CA VAL A 59 25.81 30.41 22.37
C VAL A 59 26.15 29.08 21.70
N ALA A 60 27.41 28.88 21.31
CA ALA A 60 27.86 27.62 20.69
C ALA A 60 27.64 26.39 21.59
N GLU A 61 27.88 26.53 22.90
CA GLU A 61 27.61 25.48 23.89
C GLU A 61 26.10 25.16 23.99
N LEU A 62 25.26 26.19 24.10
CA LEU A 62 23.81 26.04 24.18
C LEU A 62 23.23 25.40 22.91
N GLU A 63 23.72 25.79 21.73
CA GLU A 63 23.33 25.16 20.48
C GLU A 63 23.69 23.68 20.43
N LYS A 64 24.88 23.29 20.92
CA LYS A 64 25.29 21.89 21.03
C LYS A 64 24.35 21.12 21.96
N ALA A 65 23.97 21.71 23.09
CA ALA A 65 23.00 21.13 24.02
C ALA A 65 21.61 20.98 23.38
N ILE A 66 21.13 21.99 22.63
CA ILE A 66 19.88 21.94 21.88
C ILE A 66 19.91 20.81 20.84
N ARG A 67 21.02 20.67 20.07
CA ARG A 67 21.19 19.59 19.10
C ARG A 67 21.09 18.22 19.76
N ARG A 68 21.76 18.02 20.90
CA ARG A 68 21.69 16.78 21.70
C ARG A 68 20.28 16.48 22.19
N LEU A 69 19.59 17.47 22.78
CA LEU A 69 18.22 17.31 23.26
C LEU A 69 17.25 16.99 22.13
N ARG A 70 17.37 17.64 20.96
CA ARG A 70 16.57 17.33 19.77
C ARG A 70 16.84 15.91 19.27
N ALA A 71 18.10 15.48 19.22
CA ALA A 71 18.45 14.11 18.84
C ALA A 71 17.85 13.07 19.81
N ARG A 72 17.95 13.33 21.12
CA ARG A 72 17.37 12.46 22.16
C ARG A 72 15.84 12.41 22.09
N LYS A 73 15.18 13.56 21.89
CA LYS A 73 13.72 13.62 21.68
C LYS A 73 13.32 12.73 20.50
N ARG A 74 13.99 12.86 19.35
CA ARG A 74 13.72 12.01 18.17
C ARG A 74 13.93 10.52 18.46
N HIS A 75 14.99 10.17 19.19
CA HIS A 75 15.24 8.79 19.60
C HIS A 75 14.11 8.24 20.48
N ILE A 76 13.71 8.97 21.53
CA ILE A 76 12.61 8.56 22.43
C ILE A 76 11.28 8.46 21.65
N GLN A 77 10.99 9.40 20.76
CA GLN A 77 9.79 9.33 19.91
C GLN A 77 9.78 8.08 19.03
N ARG A 78 10.93 7.71 18.44
CA ARG A 78 11.06 6.47 17.67
C ARG A 78 10.82 5.24 18.53
N VAL A 79 11.43 5.17 19.72
CA VAL A 79 11.24 4.07 20.67
C VAL A 79 9.78 3.97 21.11
N ALA A 80 9.13 5.10 21.42
CA ALA A 80 7.72 5.11 21.81
C ALA A 80 6.80 4.63 20.68
N LEU A 81 7.05 5.04 19.43
CA LEU A 81 6.29 4.57 18.27
C LEU A 81 6.47 3.06 18.05
N GLN A 82 7.70 2.56 18.16
CA GLN A 82 7.98 1.12 18.09
C GLN A 82 7.33 0.35 19.24
N THR A 83 7.38 0.87 20.46
CA THR A 83 6.78 0.22 21.63
C THR A 83 5.25 0.22 21.53
N ARG A 84 4.65 1.30 21.02
CA ARG A 84 3.21 1.39 20.77
C ARG A 84 2.72 0.31 19.82
N SER A 85 3.49 -0.02 18.77
CA SER A 85 3.11 -1.16 17.92
C SER A 85 3.17 -2.45 18.73
N PHE A 86 4.24 -2.75 19.48
CA PHE A 86 4.33 -3.97 20.29
C PHE A 86 3.26 -4.14 21.39
N ILE A 87 2.72 -3.05 21.93
CA ILE A 87 1.66 -3.11 22.96
C ILE A 87 0.28 -3.39 22.34
N SER A 88 0.08 -3.18 21.03
CA SER A 88 -1.22 -3.42 20.41
C SER A 88 -1.63 -4.90 20.57
N PRO A 89 -2.85 -5.20 21.06
CA PRO A 89 -3.32 -6.57 21.27
C PRO A 89 -3.18 -7.47 20.05
N ILE A 90 -3.23 -6.87 18.85
CA ILE A 90 -3.12 -7.55 17.57
C ILE A 90 -1.80 -8.31 17.40
N HIS A 91 -0.73 -7.90 18.08
CA HIS A 91 0.57 -8.60 18.03
C HIS A 91 0.60 -9.87 18.86
N ARG A 92 -0.34 -10.06 19.79
CA ARG A 92 -0.47 -11.27 20.63
C ARG A 92 -1.43 -12.30 20.07
N LEU A 93 -2.21 -11.92 19.05
CA LEU A 93 -3.13 -12.85 18.40
C LEU A 93 -2.34 -14.00 17.77
N PRO A 94 -2.83 -15.25 17.83
CA PRO A 94 -2.32 -16.36 17.02
C PRO A 94 -2.38 -16.06 15.51
N GLU A 95 -1.65 -16.82 14.69
CA GLU A 95 -1.65 -16.60 13.23
C GLU A 95 -3.02 -16.92 12.61
N GLU A 96 -3.71 -17.91 13.15
CA GLU A 96 -5.05 -18.36 12.74
C GLU A 96 -6.08 -17.23 12.88
N VAL A 97 -6.00 -16.47 13.98
CA VAL A 97 -6.87 -15.31 14.21
C VAL A 97 -6.55 -14.18 13.23
N LEU A 98 -5.28 -14.02 12.85
CA LEU A 98 -4.90 -13.06 11.79
C LEU A 98 -5.48 -13.48 10.44
N VAL A 99 -5.48 -14.77 10.11
CA VAL A 99 -6.12 -15.27 8.86
C VAL A 99 -7.61 -14.92 8.85
N LEU A 100 -8.34 -15.18 9.95
CA LEU A 100 -9.76 -14.81 10.06
C LEU A 100 -10.00 -13.30 9.90
N ILE A 101 -9.10 -12.47 10.44
CA ILE A 101 -9.16 -11.01 10.24
C ILE A 101 -8.94 -10.67 8.76
N PHE A 102 -7.98 -11.33 8.10
CA PHE A 102 -7.68 -11.09 6.69
C PHE A 102 -8.84 -11.48 5.78
N GLU A 103 -9.41 -12.67 5.96
CA GLU A 103 -10.61 -13.14 5.25
C GLU A 103 -11.77 -12.16 5.44
N GLY A 104 -11.96 -11.69 6.67
CA GLY A 104 -12.99 -10.71 6.99
C GLY A 104 -12.76 -9.35 6.36
N ALA A 105 -11.50 -8.91 6.24
CA ALA A 105 -11.14 -7.64 5.62
C ALA A 105 -11.20 -7.70 4.08
N SER A 106 -10.88 -8.85 3.50
CA SER A 106 -10.89 -9.08 2.05
C SER A 106 -12.28 -9.41 1.48
N GLY A 107 -13.32 -9.47 2.32
CA GLY A 107 -14.69 -9.76 1.87
C GLY A 107 -14.92 -11.21 1.45
N ASN A 108 -13.96 -12.08 1.72
CA ASN A 108 -13.89 -13.43 1.17
C ASN A 108 -14.62 -14.47 2.04
N ARG A 109 -15.76 -14.08 2.62
CA ARG A 109 -16.41 -14.88 3.66
C ARG A 109 -17.22 -16.05 3.13
N ASP A 110 -17.75 -15.96 1.91
CA ASP A 110 -18.59 -17.00 1.32
C ASP A 110 -18.39 -17.07 -0.19
N TRP A 111 -17.51 -17.96 -0.63
CA TRP A 111 -17.34 -18.32 -2.05
C TRP A 111 -18.59 -18.99 -2.67
N SER A 112 -19.69 -19.12 -1.92
CA SER A 112 -20.97 -19.70 -2.39
C SER A 112 -21.93 -18.66 -2.96
N TRP A 113 -21.64 -17.37 -2.78
CA TRP A 113 -22.43 -16.30 -3.37
C TRP A 113 -21.73 -15.73 -4.60
N PRO A 114 -22.44 -15.54 -5.74
CA PRO A 114 -21.88 -14.78 -6.85
C PRO A 114 -21.44 -13.43 -6.30
N PHE A 115 -20.20 -13.04 -6.58
CA PHE A 115 -19.54 -11.85 -6.06
C PHE A 115 -20.43 -10.61 -6.28
N VAL A 116 -21.31 -10.34 -5.31
CA VAL A 116 -22.16 -9.16 -5.38
C VAL A 116 -21.20 -8.02 -5.10
N SER A 117 -21.07 -7.12 -6.08
CA SER A 117 -20.49 -5.79 -5.94
C SER A 117 -21.29 -4.99 -4.91
N SER A 118 -21.25 -5.43 -3.66
CA SER A 118 -21.63 -4.62 -2.52
C SER A 118 -20.59 -3.49 -2.53
N GLY A 119 -21.01 -2.24 -2.61
CA GLY A 119 -20.12 -1.08 -2.80
C GLY A 119 -19.09 -0.82 -1.69
N TRP A 120 -18.78 -1.83 -0.89
CA TRP A 120 -17.76 -1.88 0.16
C TRP A 120 -16.39 -2.13 -0.47
N LYS A 121 -15.42 -1.27 -0.13
CA LYS A 121 -14.02 -1.49 -0.49
C LYS A 121 -13.42 -2.52 0.45
N PHE A 122 -13.23 -3.73 -0.04
CA PHE A 122 -12.48 -4.75 0.70
C PHE A 122 -10.98 -4.49 0.64
N ALA A 123 -10.28 -4.87 1.69
CA ALA A 123 -8.83 -4.71 1.75
C ALA A 123 -8.18 -5.71 0.78
N SER A 124 -7.41 -5.18 -0.17
CA SER A 124 -6.64 -5.98 -1.10
C SER A 124 -5.58 -6.79 -0.34
N PRO A 125 -5.21 -8.01 -0.78
CA PRO A 125 -4.10 -8.77 -0.19
C PRO A 125 -2.78 -7.97 -0.17
N TRP A 126 -2.62 -7.03 -1.08
CA TRP A 126 -1.51 -6.07 -1.10
C TRP A 126 -1.52 -5.13 0.10
N GLU A 127 -2.69 -4.63 0.50
CA GLU A 127 -2.84 -3.73 1.66
C GLU A 127 -2.61 -4.49 2.97
N ILE A 128 -3.17 -5.70 3.08
CA ILE A 128 -2.95 -6.59 4.23
C ILE A 128 -1.47 -6.90 4.40
N SER A 129 -0.79 -7.28 3.32
CA SER A 129 0.64 -7.58 3.33
C SER A 129 1.52 -6.34 3.52
N ALA A 130 0.99 -5.12 3.41
CA ALA A 130 1.72 -3.88 3.63
C ALA A 130 1.81 -3.46 5.10
N VAL A 131 0.90 -3.93 5.97
CA VAL A 131 0.75 -3.44 7.36
C VAL A 131 2.02 -3.59 8.19
N CYS A 132 2.54 -4.81 8.33
CA CYS A 132 3.79 -5.05 9.04
C CYS A 132 4.47 -6.35 8.58
N ARG A 133 5.72 -6.58 9.01
CA ARG A 133 6.48 -7.80 8.66
C ARG A 133 5.74 -9.09 9.04
N ARG A 134 5.05 -9.10 10.19
CA ARG A 134 4.29 -10.27 10.66
C ARG A 134 3.08 -10.54 9.76
N TRP A 135 2.29 -9.50 9.44
CA TRP A 135 1.13 -9.63 8.56
C TRP A 135 1.54 -10.08 7.16
N ARG A 136 2.63 -9.51 6.63
CA ARG A 136 3.22 -9.96 5.37
C ARG A 136 3.58 -11.44 5.40
N ARG A 137 4.24 -11.91 6.46
CA ARG A 137 4.62 -13.34 6.59
C ARG A 137 3.39 -14.24 6.56
N VAL A 138 2.35 -13.89 7.34
CA VAL A 138 1.12 -14.70 7.41
C VAL A 138 0.36 -14.66 6.08
N ALA A 139 0.18 -13.47 5.49
CA ALA A 139 -0.54 -13.31 4.22
C ALA A 139 0.16 -14.00 3.04
N LEU A 140 1.48 -14.15 3.07
CA LEU A 140 2.26 -14.87 2.06
C LEU A 140 2.41 -16.37 2.34
N SER A 141 1.87 -16.86 3.46
CA SER A 141 1.89 -18.29 3.77
C SER A 141 0.95 -19.06 2.84
N THR A 142 1.21 -20.36 2.65
CA THR A 142 0.37 -21.24 1.83
C THR A 142 -1.07 -21.34 2.35
N ALA A 143 -1.27 -21.20 3.67
CA ALA A 143 -2.59 -21.17 4.30
C ALA A 143 -3.45 -19.98 3.83
N CYS A 144 -2.81 -18.90 3.39
CA CYS A 144 -3.46 -17.66 2.95
C CYS A 144 -3.53 -17.52 1.42
N SER A 145 -3.26 -18.58 0.65
CA SER A 145 -3.26 -18.54 -0.81
C SER A 145 -4.61 -18.06 -1.38
N HIS A 146 -5.72 -18.46 -0.74
CA HIS A 146 -7.08 -18.04 -1.09
C HIS A 146 -7.30 -16.50 -1.01
N LEU A 147 -6.53 -15.76 -0.20
CA LEU A 147 -6.60 -14.30 -0.14
C LEU A 147 -6.14 -13.62 -1.44
N TRP A 148 -5.30 -14.31 -2.22
CA TRP A 148 -4.76 -13.81 -3.48
C TRP A 148 -5.61 -14.20 -4.69
N ALA A 149 -6.61 -15.07 -4.49
CA ALA A 149 -7.39 -15.65 -5.57
C ALA A 149 -8.52 -14.75 -6.10
N SER A 150 -8.79 -13.61 -5.45
CA SER A 150 -9.70 -12.58 -5.98
C SER A 150 -8.92 -11.49 -6.72
N ILE A 151 -9.06 -11.46 -8.03
CA ILE A 151 -8.33 -10.59 -8.96
C ILE A 151 -9.30 -9.57 -9.55
N GLU A 152 -9.02 -8.29 -9.33
CA GLU A 152 -9.78 -7.18 -9.90
C GLU A 152 -8.91 -6.40 -10.90
N LEU A 153 -9.38 -6.33 -12.15
CA LEU A 153 -8.69 -5.73 -13.28
C LEU A 153 -9.47 -4.54 -13.79
N TYR A 154 -9.08 -3.34 -13.36
CA TYR A 154 -9.65 -2.09 -13.86
C TYR A 154 -8.74 -1.47 -14.92
N MET A 155 -9.08 -1.73 -16.18
CA MET A 155 -8.45 -1.13 -17.35
C MET A 155 -9.05 0.27 -17.61
N HIS A 156 -8.59 1.25 -16.85
CA HIS A 156 -8.77 2.67 -17.19
C HIS A 156 -7.58 3.17 -18.01
N SER A 157 -7.75 4.27 -18.75
CA SER A 157 -6.74 4.84 -19.66
C SER A 157 -5.49 5.31 -18.90
N VAL A 158 -4.56 4.41 -18.60
CA VAL A 158 -3.32 4.72 -17.91
C VAL A 158 -2.15 4.59 -18.88
N GLU A 159 -1.18 5.49 -18.72
CA GLU A 159 0.11 5.44 -19.38
C GLU A 159 0.74 4.05 -19.31
N ALA A 160 1.46 3.65 -20.37
CA ALA A 160 2.04 2.31 -20.51
C ALA A 160 2.86 1.81 -19.29
N PRO A 161 3.70 2.64 -18.63
CA PRO A 161 4.47 2.17 -17.47
C PRO A 161 3.60 1.72 -16.28
N ALA A 162 2.44 2.35 -16.10
CA ALA A 162 1.51 1.99 -15.04
C ALA A 162 0.74 0.70 -15.36
N MET A 163 0.53 0.41 -16.65
CA MET A 163 -0.06 -0.86 -17.10
C MET A 163 0.88 -2.03 -16.81
N GLU A 164 2.17 -1.92 -17.17
CA GLU A 164 3.14 -2.99 -16.91
C GLU A 164 3.28 -3.30 -15.40
N ALA A 165 3.27 -2.27 -14.55
CA ALA A 165 3.26 -2.47 -13.11
C ALA A 165 2.01 -3.23 -12.61
N ARG A 166 0.85 -3.05 -13.26
CA ARG A 166 -0.37 -3.80 -12.95
C ARG A 166 -0.30 -5.24 -13.42
N LEU A 167 0.21 -5.48 -14.63
CA LEU A 167 0.41 -6.83 -15.15
C LEU A 167 1.39 -7.64 -14.29
N ASN A 168 2.50 -7.02 -13.87
CA ASN A 168 3.44 -7.65 -12.93
C ASN A 168 2.76 -7.99 -11.59
N ARG A 169 1.89 -7.12 -11.07
CA ARG A 169 1.13 -7.41 -9.85
C ARG A 169 0.14 -8.55 -10.06
N LEU A 170 -0.53 -8.58 -11.20
CA LEU A 170 -1.46 -9.64 -11.57
C LEU A 170 -0.77 -11.00 -11.58
N GLU A 171 0.37 -11.12 -12.27
CA GLU A 171 1.15 -12.37 -12.31
C GLU A 171 1.57 -12.83 -10.91
N ILE A 172 2.10 -11.92 -10.09
CA ILE A 172 2.50 -12.24 -8.71
C ILE A 172 1.28 -12.71 -7.89
N GLN A 173 0.14 -12.05 -8.06
CA GLN A 173 -1.07 -12.38 -7.35
C GLN A 173 -1.61 -13.75 -7.77
N ALA A 174 -1.68 -14.03 -9.06
CA ALA A 174 -2.11 -15.32 -9.59
C ALA A 174 -1.15 -16.45 -9.16
N HIS A 175 0.16 -16.21 -9.17
CA HIS A 175 1.13 -17.18 -8.65
C HIS A 175 0.93 -17.47 -7.16
N ARG A 176 0.60 -16.45 -6.35
CA ARG A 176 0.33 -16.61 -4.91
C ARG A 176 -1.01 -17.28 -4.61
N ALA A 177 -1.99 -17.15 -5.49
CA ALA A 177 -3.26 -17.88 -5.40
C ALA A 177 -3.03 -19.40 -5.48
N GLY A 178 -1.95 -19.82 -6.16
CA GLY A 178 -1.49 -21.20 -6.19
C GLY A 178 -2.47 -22.12 -6.93
N ARG A 179 -3.23 -22.92 -6.17
CA ARG A 179 -4.30 -23.80 -6.68
C ARG A 179 -5.68 -23.40 -6.17
N SER A 180 -5.78 -22.24 -5.53
CA SER A 180 -7.05 -21.76 -5.00
C SER A 180 -8.00 -21.42 -6.15
N PRO A 181 -9.29 -21.77 -6.07
CA PRO A 181 -10.27 -21.36 -7.06
C PRO A 181 -10.30 -19.84 -7.18
N MET A 182 -10.12 -19.31 -8.40
CA MET A 182 -10.00 -17.87 -8.60
C MET A 182 -11.32 -17.20 -8.95
N HIS A 183 -11.39 -15.92 -8.58
CA HIS A 183 -12.41 -14.99 -8.98
C HIS A 183 -11.74 -13.87 -9.75
N ILE A 184 -12.13 -13.70 -11.01
CA ILE A 184 -11.55 -12.69 -11.88
C ILE A 184 -12.66 -11.73 -12.28
N GLU A 185 -12.57 -10.50 -11.82
CA GLU A 185 -13.37 -9.39 -12.33
C GLU A 185 -12.49 -8.54 -13.24
N ALA A 186 -12.90 -8.38 -14.50
CA ALA A 186 -12.24 -7.50 -15.45
C ALA A 186 -13.22 -6.45 -15.96
N ARG A 187 -12.84 -5.18 -15.83
CA ARG A 187 -13.60 -4.03 -16.30
C ARG A 187 -12.74 -3.12 -17.16
N ALA A 188 -13.28 -2.67 -18.28
CA ALA A 188 -12.58 -1.81 -19.23
C ALA A 188 -13.35 -0.52 -19.53
N ALA A 189 -12.75 0.66 -19.34
CA ALA A 189 -13.50 1.92 -19.38
C ALA A 189 -13.57 2.59 -20.77
N ARG A 190 -12.66 2.26 -21.71
CA ARG A 190 -12.60 2.86 -23.07
C ARG A 190 -11.88 1.95 -24.06
N ILE A 191 -12.25 1.93 -25.34
CA ILE A 191 -11.48 1.22 -26.37
C ILE A 191 -10.06 1.84 -26.46
N LEU A 192 -9.03 1.14 -26.00
CA LEU A 192 -7.63 1.50 -26.24
C LEU A 192 -7.15 0.73 -27.49
N PRO A 193 -6.32 1.34 -28.35
CA PRO A 193 -5.73 0.63 -29.47
C PRO A 193 -4.94 -0.60 -28.98
N PRO A 194 -4.93 -1.70 -29.75
CA PRO A 194 -4.22 -2.91 -29.38
C PRO A 194 -2.75 -2.61 -29.08
N SER A 195 -2.27 -3.08 -27.94
CA SER A 195 -0.90 -2.86 -27.46
C SER A 195 -0.30 -4.16 -26.95
N VAL A 196 1.04 -4.23 -26.86
CA VAL A 196 1.77 -5.38 -26.30
C VAL A 196 1.24 -5.77 -24.92
N SER A 197 0.83 -4.80 -24.11
CA SER A 197 0.26 -5.03 -22.78
C SER A 197 -1.08 -5.76 -22.82
N GLN A 198 -1.88 -5.63 -23.89
CA GLN A 198 -3.13 -6.38 -24.05
C GLN A 198 -2.88 -7.86 -24.31
N ALA A 199 -1.93 -8.18 -25.21
CA ALA A 199 -1.55 -9.57 -25.47
C ALA A 199 -1.04 -10.27 -24.21
N ARG A 200 -0.19 -9.59 -23.43
CA ARG A 200 0.28 -10.10 -22.13
C ARG A 200 -0.86 -10.33 -21.14
N LEU A 201 -1.81 -9.40 -21.04
CA LEU A 201 -2.99 -9.58 -20.19
C LEU A 201 -3.80 -10.81 -20.59
N CYS A 202 -4.05 -10.98 -21.88
CA CYS A 202 -4.79 -12.12 -22.40
C CYS A 202 -4.08 -13.44 -22.07
N GLN A 203 -2.75 -13.49 -22.26
CA GLN A 203 -1.95 -14.65 -21.90
C GLN A 203 -2.07 -14.99 -20.42
N ILE A 204 -1.92 -14.00 -19.52
CA ILE A 204 -2.06 -14.22 -18.08
C ILE A 204 -3.45 -14.76 -17.74
N LEU A 205 -4.51 -14.20 -18.34
CA LEU A 205 -5.86 -14.72 -18.14
C LEU A 205 -5.95 -16.18 -18.59
N ILE A 206 -5.55 -16.48 -19.83
CA ILE A 206 -5.58 -17.84 -20.41
C ILE A 206 -4.84 -18.85 -19.52
N ASP A 207 -3.65 -18.51 -19.05
CA ASP A 207 -2.81 -19.37 -18.21
C ASP A 207 -3.50 -19.73 -16.88
N HIS A 208 -4.41 -18.87 -16.41
CA HIS A 208 -5.05 -18.98 -15.10
C HIS A 208 -6.55 -19.32 -15.16
N LEU A 209 -7.17 -19.25 -16.33
CA LEU A 209 -8.60 -19.50 -16.53
C LEU A 209 -9.04 -20.93 -16.13
N HIS A 210 -8.15 -21.92 -16.22
CA HIS A 210 -8.45 -23.30 -15.83
C HIS A 210 -8.80 -23.47 -14.34
N GLN A 211 -8.34 -22.56 -13.47
CA GLN A 211 -8.67 -22.55 -12.03
C GLN A 211 -9.73 -21.49 -11.70
N CYS A 212 -10.21 -20.75 -12.70
CA CYS A 212 -11.19 -19.70 -12.52
C CYS A 212 -12.55 -20.33 -12.20
N ARG A 213 -13.09 -20.01 -11.02
CA ARG A 213 -14.40 -20.44 -10.56
C ARG A 213 -15.49 -19.42 -10.89
N SER A 214 -15.15 -18.14 -10.86
CA SER A 214 -16.04 -17.05 -11.23
C SER A 214 -15.33 -16.08 -12.15
N LEU A 215 -15.93 -15.80 -13.30
CA LEU A 215 -15.43 -14.85 -14.28
C LEU A 215 -16.49 -13.76 -14.51
N ASP A 216 -16.14 -12.51 -14.23
CA ASP A 216 -16.98 -11.34 -14.44
C ASP A 216 -16.29 -10.39 -15.43
N LEU A 217 -16.87 -10.24 -16.62
CA LEU A 217 -16.34 -9.43 -17.70
C LEU A 217 -17.30 -8.27 -17.98
N LYS A 218 -16.87 -7.05 -17.69
CA LYS A 218 -17.68 -5.82 -17.87
C LYS A 218 -17.00 -4.86 -18.85
N ASP A 219 -17.74 -4.41 -19.85
CA ASP A 219 -17.31 -3.34 -20.78
C ASP A 219 -16.04 -3.69 -21.60
N ILE A 220 -15.74 -4.98 -21.80
CA ILE A 220 -14.50 -5.43 -22.47
C ILE A 220 -14.67 -5.56 -24.00
N ALA A 221 -15.80 -5.13 -24.56
CA ALA A 221 -16.19 -5.34 -25.95
C ALA A 221 -15.13 -4.96 -27.02
N GLY A 222 -14.22 -4.02 -26.73
CA GLY A 222 -13.22 -3.53 -27.68
C GLY A 222 -11.77 -4.00 -27.48
N TYR A 223 -11.47 -4.80 -26.45
CA TYR A 223 -10.08 -5.12 -26.07
C TYR A 223 -9.60 -6.51 -26.50
N LEU A 224 -10.53 -7.45 -26.65
CA LEU A 224 -10.21 -8.86 -26.91
C LEU A 224 -10.73 -9.31 -28.29
N VAL A 225 -11.00 -8.36 -29.18
CA VAL A 225 -11.63 -8.58 -30.50
C VAL A 225 -10.64 -9.15 -31.52
N ASP A 226 -9.33 -9.10 -31.27
CA ASP A 226 -8.34 -9.61 -32.20
C ASP A 226 -8.20 -11.15 -32.06
N PRO A 227 -8.65 -11.94 -33.06
CA PRO A 227 -8.51 -13.39 -33.06
C PRO A 227 -7.05 -13.85 -33.07
N ALA A 228 -6.11 -12.96 -33.41
CA ALA A 228 -4.68 -13.23 -33.30
C ALA A 228 -4.17 -13.21 -31.84
N ILE A 229 -4.89 -12.54 -30.94
CA ILE A 229 -4.54 -12.42 -29.51
C ILE A 229 -5.24 -13.49 -28.68
N PHE A 230 -6.50 -13.80 -29.00
CA PHE A 230 -7.19 -14.99 -28.50
C PHE A 230 -7.22 -16.04 -29.60
N PRO A 231 -6.21 -16.93 -29.68
CA PRO A 231 -6.31 -18.06 -30.57
C PRO A 231 -7.60 -18.81 -30.24
N THR A 232 -8.33 -19.23 -31.26
CA THR A 232 -9.59 -19.99 -31.20
C THR A 232 -9.46 -21.36 -30.52
N THR A 233 -8.37 -21.59 -29.80
CA THR A 233 -8.10 -22.74 -28.94
C THR A 233 -9.22 -22.92 -27.91
N GLN A 234 -9.64 -24.17 -27.73
CA GLN A 234 -10.55 -24.61 -26.66
C GLN A 234 -10.08 -24.06 -25.32
N LEU A 235 -10.81 -23.08 -24.80
CA LEU A 235 -10.63 -22.59 -23.44
C LEU A 235 -11.21 -23.63 -22.50
N HIS A 236 -10.33 -24.27 -21.74
CA HIS A 236 -10.71 -25.28 -20.75
C HIS A 236 -11.11 -24.57 -19.46
N LEU A 237 -12.41 -24.28 -19.32
CA LEU A 237 -12.99 -23.62 -18.15
C LEU A 237 -13.47 -24.66 -17.14
N SER A 238 -12.62 -25.63 -16.80
CA SER A 238 -12.96 -26.83 -16.04
C SER A 238 -13.44 -26.56 -14.61
N ALA A 239 -13.04 -25.43 -14.02
CA ALA A 239 -13.43 -25.02 -12.67
C ALA A 239 -14.56 -23.98 -12.66
N LEU A 240 -14.97 -23.46 -13.82
CA LEU A 240 -15.89 -22.32 -13.90
C LEU A 240 -17.30 -22.72 -13.48
N GLU A 241 -17.82 -22.02 -12.47
CA GLU A 241 -19.17 -22.20 -11.95
C GLU A 241 -20.06 -20.99 -12.26
N TYR A 242 -19.47 -19.80 -12.35
CA TYR A 242 -20.20 -18.54 -12.54
C TYR A 242 -19.56 -17.73 -13.67
N LEU A 243 -20.37 -17.35 -14.64
CA LEU A 243 -19.96 -16.49 -15.74
C LEU A 243 -20.90 -15.28 -15.82
N GLN A 244 -20.35 -14.09 -15.60
CA GLN A 244 -21.05 -12.85 -15.80
C GLN A 244 -20.38 -12.06 -16.92
N VAL A 245 -21.19 -11.59 -17.84
CA VAL A 245 -20.75 -10.89 -19.03
C VAL A 245 -21.71 -9.72 -19.23
N ASP A 246 -21.20 -8.51 -19.15
CA ASP A 246 -21.96 -7.27 -19.34
C ASP A 246 -21.28 -6.38 -20.38
N HIS A 247 -22.07 -5.81 -21.28
CA HIS A 247 -21.60 -4.87 -22.30
C HIS A 247 -20.45 -5.41 -23.17
N THR A 248 -20.49 -6.70 -23.53
CA THR A 248 -19.47 -7.31 -24.40
C THR A 248 -19.93 -7.42 -25.85
N GLY A 249 -18.97 -7.34 -26.78
CA GLY A 249 -19.22 -7.55 -28.21
C GLY A 249 -19.67 -8.98 -28.52
N THR A 250 -20.15 -9.20 -29.74
CA THR A 250 -20.67 -10.49 -30.21
C THR A 250 -19.65 -11.63 -30.18
N TRP A 251 -18.35 -11.32 -30.30
CA TRP A 251 -17.28 -12.33 -30.30
C TRP A 251 -17.23 -13.16 -29.00
N LEU A 252 -17.47 -12.56 -27.83
CA LEU A 252 -17.41 -13.30 -26.56
C LEU A 252 -18.58 -14.28 -26.47
N ARG A 253 -19.73 -13.92 -27.03
CA ARG A 253 -20.87 -14.82 -27.20
C ARG A 253 -20.48 -16.00 -28.08
N ASP A 254 -19.81 -15.76 -29.21
CA ASP A 254 -19.38 -16.83 -30.11
C ASP A 254 -18.30 -17.72 -29.50
N MET A 255 -17.39 -17.15 -28.70
CA MET A 255 -16.39 -17.89 -27.92
C MET A 255 -17.05 -18.80 -26.87
N ILE A 256 -17.97 -18.24 -26.07
CA ILE A 256 -18.68 -18.99 -25.02
C ILE A 256 -19.58 -20.08 -25.62
N ILE A 257 -20.26 -19.80 -26.73
CA ILE A 257 -21.20 -20.72 -27.36
C ILE A 257 -20.47 -21.79 -28.20
N GLY A 258 -19.35 -21.45 -28.85
CA GLY A 258 -18.71 -22.32 -29.84
C GLY A 258 -17.52 -23.13 -29.36
N ALA A 259 -16.83 -22.75 -28.28
CA ALA A 259 -15.49 -23.27 -27.98
C ALA A 259 -15.17 -23.55 -26.50
N VAL A 260 -16.14 -23.41 -25.59
CA VAL A 260 -15.90 -23.51 -24.14
C VAL A 260 -16.47 -24.79 -23.56
N GLU A 261 -15.59 -25.66 -23.05
CA GLU A 261 -15.98 -26.73 -22.14
C GLU A 261 -15.96 -26.21 -20.69
N ALA A 262 -17.15 -25.95 -20.14
CA ALA A 262 -17.35 -25.53 -18.75
C ALA A 262 -18.26 -26.52 -18.00
N PRO A 263 -17.79 -27.74 -17.69
CA PRO A 263 -18.62 -28.82 -17.13
C PRO A 263 -19.22 -28.50 -15.75
N LYS A 264 -18.66 -27.51 -15.05
CA LYS A 264 -19.13 -27.08 -13.73
C LYS A 264 -19.99 -25.81 -13.76
N LEU A 265 -20.30 -25.27 -14.94
CA LEU A 265 -21.02 -24.01 -15.05
C LEU A 265 -22.43 -24.15 -14.47
N ARG A 266 -22.73 -23.32 -13.47
CA ARG A 266 -24.02 -23.31 -12.75
C ARG A 266 -24.86 -22.09 -13.08
N ALA A 267 -24.21 -20.96 -13.34
CA ALA A 267 -24.90 -19.72 -13.64
C ALA A 267 -24.18 -18.96 -14.75
N ILE A 268 -24.98 -18.47 -15.70
CA ILE A 268 -24.54 -17.58 -16.76
C ILE A 268 -25.44 -16.34 -16.76
N ASN A 269 -24.83 -15.16 -16.73
CA ASN A 269 -25.53 -13.89 -16.82
C ASN A 269 -24.97 -13.09 -17.99
N LEU A 270 -25.80 -12.89 -19.01
CA LEU A 270 -25.48 -12.14 -20.22
C LEU A 270 -26.30 -10.86 -20.21
N ALA A 271 -25.76 -9.79 -19.63
CA ALA A 271 -26.42 -8.50 -19.56
C ALA A 271 -26.07 -7.64 -20.78
N ARG A 272 -27.08 -6.99 -21.38
CA ARG A 272 -26.96 -6.00 -22.48
C ARG A 272 -25.88 -6.32 -23.52
N ILE A 273 -26.02 -7.44 -24.22
CA ILE A 273 -25.31 -7.65 -25.48
C ILE A 273 -25.88 -6.63 -26.47
N ASN A 274 -25.12 -5.58 -26.79
CA ASN A 274 -25.48 -4.67 -27.86
C ASN A 274 -25.42 -5.45 -29.18
N THR A 275 -26.52 -6.06 -29.59
CA THR A 275 -26.72 -6.45 -30.98
C THR A 275 -26.81 -5.15 -31.77
N SER A 276 -25.69 -4.72 -32.36
CA SER A 276 -25.70 -3.62 -33.32
C SER A 276 -26.81 -3.89 -34.36
N PRO A 277 -27.75 -2.95 -34.61
CA PRO A 277 -28.84 -3.15 -35.59
C PRO A 277 -28.40 -3.25 -37.06
N LYS A 278 -27.08 -3.34 -37.34
CA LYS A 278 -26.54 -3.24 -38.70
C LYS A 278 -26.45 -4.57 -39.46
N ASP A 279 -26.71 -5.70 -38.83
CA ASP A 279 -26.59 -7.04 -39.45
C ASP A 279 -27.94 -7.74 -39.72
N VAL A 280 -29.05 -7.00 -39.82
CA VAL A 280 -30.27 -7.54 -40.43
C VAL A 280 -30.14 -7.36 -41.95
N PRO A 281 -30.00 -8.45 -42.74
CA PRO A 281 -30.03 -8.32 -44.19
C PRO A 281 -31.42 -7.80 -44.57
N ARG A 282 -31.45 -6.63 -45.23
CA ARG A 282 -32.69 -6.11 -45.80
C ARG A 282 -33.16 -7.09 -46.86
N SER A 283 -34.25 -7.79 -46.57
CA SER A 283 -35.12 -8.46 -47.53
C SER A 283 -35.79 -7.44 -48.45
#